data_AF-A0A4Q9EJ01-F1
#
_entry.id   AF-A0A4Q9EJ01-F1
#
_cell.length_a   1.000
_cell.length_b   1.000
_cell.length_c   1.000
_cell.angle_alpha   90.00
_cell.angle_beta   90.00
_cell.angle_gamma   90.00
#
_symmetry.space_group_name_H-M   'P 1'
#
loop_
_entity.id
_entity.type
_entity.pdbx_description
1 polymer ?
#
loop_
_entity_poly.entity_id
_entity_poly.type
_entity_poly.pdbx_seq_one_letter_code
_entity_poly.pdbx_strand_id
1 'polypeptide(L)' 'MKEIYGVDVLSLIATIQQVRRWWHVRKWRSQWGDDQHLRKIAEKRQWIEVLRVFHFERNYKFIKLMVKADQRRGIL' A
#
# COMPACT_ATOMS: atom_id res chain seq x y z
N MET A 1 30.34 -3.22 17.65
CA MET A 1 28.88 -3.10 17.45
C MET A 1 28.36 -2.20 18.56
N LYS A 2 27.46 -1.24 18.26
CA LYS A 2 26.89 -0.38 19.31
C LYS A 2 25.65 -1.08 19.84
N GLU A 3 25.75 -1.59 21.06
CA GLU A 3 24.65 -2.25 21.75
C GLU A 3 23.99 -1.25 22.70
N ILE A 4 22.66 -1.27 22.76
CA ILE A 4 21.88 -0.50 23.74
C ILE A 4 21.01 -1.53 24.47
N TYR A 5 21.16 -1.62 25.79
CA TYR A 5 20.48 -2.63 26.62
C TYR A 5 20.69 -4.09 26.14
N GLY A 6 21.85 -4.41 25.55
CA GLY A 6 22.17 -5.76 25.04
C GLY A 6 21.52 -6.12 23.69
N VAL A 7 20.91 -5.14 23.01
CA VAL A 7 20.37 -5.30 21.66
C VAL A 7 21.30 -4.62 20.65
N ASP A 8 21.66 -5.36 19.60
CA ASP A 8 22.37 -4.79 18.45
C ASP A 8 21.46 -3.78 17.72
N VAL A 9 21.91 -2.52 17.69
CA VAL A 9 21.15 -1.40 17.13
C VAL A 9 20.84 -1.61 15.64
N LEU A 10 21.74 -2.26 14.89
CA LEU A 10 21.52 -2.52 13.46
C LEU A 10 20.38 -3.52 13.25
N SER A 11 20.35 -4.58 14.04
CA SER A 11 19.26 -5.56 14.05
C SER A 11 17.92 -4.92 14.38
N LEU A 12 17.86 -4.02 15.38
CA LEU A 12 16.64 -3.29 15.73
C LEU A 12 16.16 -2.40 14.57
N ILE A 13 17.07 -1.66 13.93
CA ILE A 13 16.75 -0.81 12.77
C ILE A 13 16.19 -1.67 11.63
N ALA A 14 16.80 -2.82 11.34
CA ALA A 14 16.35 -3.74 10.31
C ALA A 14 14.94 -4.28 10.60
N THR A 15 14.64 -4.65 11.85
CA THR A 15 13.28 -5.06 12.25
C THR A 15 12.25 -3.96 12.02
N ILE A 16 12.55 -2.72 12.43
CA ILE A 16 11.67 -1.57 12.23
C ILE A 16 11.41 -1.33 10.73
N GLN A 17 12.46 -1.40 9.90
CA GLN A 17 12.33 -1.27 8.44
C GLN A 17 11.44 -2.36 7.85
N GLN A 18 11.57 -3.62 8.31
CA GLN A 18 10.75 -4.72 7.83
C GLN A 18 9.27 -4.56 8.23
N VAL A 19 8.99 -4.12 9.45
CA VAL A 19 7.62 -3.81 9.91
C VAL A 19 7.02 -2.67 9.08
N ARG A 20 7.79 -1.60 8.84
CA ARG A 20 7.36 -0.48 7.99
C ARG A 20 7.04 -0.95 6.57
N ARG A 21 7.90 -1.77 5.96
CA ARG A 21 7.67 -2.36 4.63
C ARG A 21 6.37 -3.16 4.61
N TRP A 22 6.17 -4.02 5.60
CA TRP A 22 4.98 -4.85 5.74
C TRP A 22 3.68 -4.03 5.88
N TRP A 23 3.72 -2.94 6.64
CA TRP A 23 2.59 -2.01 6.77
C TRP A 23 2.22 -1.35 5.44
N HIS A 24 3.21 -0.91 4.66
CA HIS A 24 2.96 -0.32 3.34
C HIS A 24 2.37 -1.33 2.34
N VAL A 25 2.85 -2.58 2.34
CA VAL A 25 2.24 -3.65 1.54
C VAL A 25 0.79 -3.89 1.94
N ARG A 26 0.51 -3.98 3.26
CA ARG A 26 -0.87 -4.14 3.77
C ARG A 26 -1.76 -2.98 3.36
N LYS A 27 -1.27 -1.74 3.48
CA LYS A 27 -1.98 -0.53 3.07
C LYS A 27 -2.43 -0.60 1.61
N TRP A 28 -1.52 -0.89 0.67
CA TRP A 28 -1.88 -0.92 -0.75
C TRP A 28 -2.77 -2.10 -1.12
N ARG A 29 -2.63 -3.24 -0.45
CA ARG A 29 -3.58 -4.36 -0.60
C ARG A 29 -4.98 -3.98 -0.12
N SER A 30 -5.09 -3.29 1.03
CA SER A 30 -6.37 -2.81 1.55
C SER A 30 -7.01 -1.82 0.57
N GLN A 31 -6.27 -0.78 0.16
CA GLN A 31 -6.77 0.22 -0.79
C GLN A 31 -7.27 -0.43 -2.08
N TRP A 32 -6.52 -1.38 -2.63
CA TRP A 32 -6.97 -2.13 -3.79
C TRP A 32 -8.30 -2.86 -3.54
N GLY A 33 -8.41 -3.55 -2.40
CA GLY A 33 -9.63 -4.23 -1.99
C GLY A 33 -10.83 -3.27 -1.88
N ASP A 34 -10.63 -2.13 -1.24
CA ASP A 34 -11.65 -1.10 -1.03
C ASP A 34 -12.11 -0.50 -2.37
N ASP A 35 -11.17 -0.16 -3.26
CA ASP A 35 -11.46 0.36 -4.60
C ASP A 35 -12.27 -0.65 -5.43
N GLN A 36 -11.91 -1.94 -5.39
CA GLN A 36 -12.66 -2.98 -6.10
C GLN A 36 -14.04 -3.24 -5.47
N HIS A 37 -14.15 -3.13 -4.14
CA HIS A 37 -15.43 -3.27 -3.44
C HIS A 37 -16.38 -2.12 -3.83
N LEU A 38 -15.90 -0.88 -3.80
CA LEU A 38 -16.66 0.29 -4.22
C LEU A 38 -17.09 0.16 -5.68
N ARG A 39 -16.18 -0.27 -6.57
CA ARG A 39 -16.51 -0.51 -7.97
C ARG A 39 -17.66 -1.52 -8.13
N LYS A 40 -17.62 -2.66 -7.43
CA LYS A 40 -18.71 -3.66 -7.49
C LYS A 40 -20.05 -3.09 -7.03
N ILE A 41 -20.05 -2.24 -6.00
CA ILE A 41 -21.27 -1.54 -5.55
C ILE A 41 -21.75 -0.56 -6.62
N ALA A 42 -20.84 0.22 -7.20
CA ALA A 42 -21.14 1.19 -8.25
C ALA A 42 -21.70 0.52 -9.52
N GLU A 43 -21.19 -0.65 -9.90
CA GLU A 43 -21.73 -1.47 -11.00
C GLU A 43 -23.17 -1.89 -10.72
N LYS A 44 -23.44 -2.43 -9.51
CA LYS A 44 -24.79 -2.84 -9.11
C LYS A 44 -25.78 -1.68 -9.06
N ARG A 45 -25.33 -0.49 -8.66
CA ARG A 45 -26.17 0.70 -8.48
C ARG A 45 -26.17 1.63 -9.69
N GLN A 46 -25.49 1.27 -10.77
CA GLN A 46 -25.34 2.10 -11.97
C GLN A 46 -24.82 3.52 -11.66
N TRP A 47 -23.86 3.62 -10.73
CA TRP A 47 -23.22 4.89 -10.39
C TRP A 47 -22.17 5.26 -11.42
N ILE A 48 -22.63 5.73 -12.58
CA ILE A 48 -21.81 5.98 -13.77
C ILE A 48 -20.62 6.91 -13.46
N GLU A 49 -20.84 7.98 -12.71
CA GLU A 49 -19.76 8.91 -12.36
C GLU A 49 -18.72 8.29 -11.42
N VAL A 50 -19.14 7.41 -10.50
CA VAL A 50 -18.20 6.64 -9.66
C VAL A 50 -17.42 5.66 -10.53
N LEU A 51 -18.06 4.96 -11.48
CA LEU A 51 -17.39 4.03 -12.38
C LEU A 51 -16.39 4.73 -13.31
N ARG A 52 -16.67 5.97 -13.73
CA ARG A 52 -15.74 6.77 -14.53
C ARG A 52 -14.42 7.00 -13.77
N VAL A 53 -14.51 7.28 -12.46
CA VAL A 53 -13.36 7.54 -11.60
C VAL A 53 -12.70 6.24 -11.12
N PHE A 54 -13.46 5.28 -10.64
CA PHE A 54 -12.99 4.02 -10.04
C PHE A 54 -12.99 2.85 -11.02
N HIS A 55 -12.71 3.11 -12.30
CA HIS A 55 -12.54 2.04 -13.26
C HIS A 55 -11.27 1.23 -12.96
N PHE A 56 -11.33 -0.07 -13.25
CA PHE A 56 -10.27 -1.03 -12.90
C PHE A 56 -8.86 -0.57 -13.29
N GLU A 57 -8.69 -0.15 -14.54
CA GLU A 57 -7.39 0.25 -15.09
C GLU A 57 -6.78 1.45 -14.36
N ARG A 58 -7.60 2.45 -13.99
CA ARG A 58 -7.12 3.61 -13.23
C ARG A 58 -6.79 3.23 -11.79
N ASN A 59 -7.59 2.41 -11.12
CA ASN A 59 -7.27 1.92 -9.78
C ASN A 59 -5.94 1.15 -9.81
N TYR A 60 -5.73 0.31 -10.82
CA TYR A 60 -4.49 -0.45 -11.01
C TYR A 60 -3.29 0.48 -11.25
N LYS A 61 -3.41 1.45 -12.16
CA LYS A 61 -2.36 2.44 -12.44
C LYS A 61 -2.03 3.26 -11.20
N PHE A 62 -3.03 3.65 -10.41
CA PHE A 62 -2.84 4.39 -9.16
C PHE A 62 -2.02 3.57 -8.15
N ILE A 63 -2.43 2.34 -7.84
CA ILE A 63 -1.68 1.47 -6.92
C ILE A 63 -0.25 1.23 -7.42
N LYS A 64 -0.07 1.00 -8.72
CA LYS A 64 1.26 0.82 -9.33
C LYS A 64 2.14 2.07 -9.16
N LEU A 65 1.57 3.27 -9.34
CA LEU A 65 2.28 4.54 -9.11
C LEU A 65 2.69 4.68 -7.64
N MET A 66 1.78 4.38 -6.72
CA MET A 66 2.05 4.51 -5.28
C MET A 66 3.10 3.52 -4.79
N VAL A 67 3.04 2.27 -5.24
CA VAL A 67 4.08 1.26 -4.95
C VAL A 67 5.44 1.71 -5.49
N LYS A 68 5.48 2.25 -6.72
CA LYS A 68 6.73 2.79 -7.31
C LYS A 68 7.27 3.98 -6.51
N ALA A 69 6.39 4.83 -5.97
CA ALA A 69 6.80 5.94 -5.10
C ALA A 69 7.39 5.43 -3.78
N ASP A 70 6.81 4.39 -3.17
CA ASP A 70 7.36 3.78 -1.96
C ASP A 70 8.71 3.09 -2.20
N GLN A 71 8.89 2.44 -3.35
CA GLN A 71 10.19 1.88 -3.77
C GLN A 71 11.26 2.96 -3.88
N ARG A 72 10.94 4.08 -4.53
CA ARG A 72 11.86 5.23 -4.64
C ARG A 72 12.23 5.84 -3.29
N ARG A 73 11.38 5.70 -2.29
CA ARG A 73 11.60 6.17 -0.91
C ARG A 73 12.36 5.16 -0.04
N GLY A 74 12.74 4.00 -0.60
CA GLY A 74 13.41 2.93 0.15
C GLY A 74 12.51 2.25 1.18
N ILE A 75 11.18 2.33 1.00
CA ILE A 75 10.20 1.69 1.89
C ILE A 75 9.92 0.27 1.42
N LEU A 76 9.73 0.10 0.10
CA LEU A 76 9.39 -1.16 -0.57
C LEU A 76 10.53 -1.69 -1.43
#